data_AF-A0A6A3H1T6-F1
#
_entry.id   AF-A0A6A3H1T6-F1
#
_cell.length_a   1.000
_cell.length_b   1.000
_cell.length_c   1.000
_cell.angle_alpha   90.00
_cell.angle_beta   90.00
_cell.angle_gamma   90.00
#
_symmetry.space_group_name_H-M   'P 1'
#
loop_
_entity.id
_entity.type
_entity.pdbx_description
1 polymer ?
#
loop_
_entity_poly.entity_id
_entity_poly.type
_entity_poly.pdbx_seq_one_letter_code
_entity_poly.pdbx_strand_id
1 'polypeptide(L)'
;MSESSNINGALFMQWLKWFVGKLSAARPQLLILDGHFAHVNYDAVVWAMRQDVHLFVLPAHTSHFLQPLDVGIYPTFKQLYEKELQQYQLREGLLPTRDDIATLTKVPFETAFCGQNARKAFELPSIYPLSIDKMLPGLVGNSPPTGKASLRHHSVVALSVTPASKKRSGGTYVDEQFSGGVLLTHTEMLDSLHGKKRAKLGKEQAKAERALAKERAKIARLQQAEGKQRMKAKQAQERLCPV
;
A
#
# COMPACT_ATOMS: atom_id res chain seq x y z
N MET A 1 -9.31 12.04 7.20
CA MET A 1 -9.36 10.57 7.31
C MET A 1 -9.45 10.01 5.90
N SER A 2 -8.66 8.99 5.55
CA SER A 2 -8.83 8.30 4.26
C SER A 2 -10.05 7.38 4.32
N GLU A 3 -10.71 7.18 3.18
CA GLU A 3 -11.82 6.22 3.05
C GLU A 3 -11.34 4.76 3.13
N SER A 4 -10.04 4.51 2.94
CA SER A 4 -9.40 3.20 3.12
C SER A 4 -8.58 3.14 4.40
N SER A 5 -8.54 1.98 5.06
CA SER A 5 -7.66 1.71 6.21
C SER A 5 -6.17 1.65 5.85
N ASN A 6 -5.82 1.76 4.56
CA ASN A 6 -4.43 1.69 4.11
C ASN A 6 -3.78 3.08 4.18
N ILE A 7 -2.50 3.10 4.57
CA ILE A 7 -1.68 4.31 4.45
C ILE A 7 -1.62 4.73 2.98
N ASN A 8 -1.51 6.03 2.70
CA ASN A 8 -1.32 6.55 1.35
C ASN A 8 -0.19 7.58 1.39
N GLY A 9 0.26 8.11 0.25
CA GLY A 9 1.39 9.05 0.22
C GLY A 9 1.20 10.29 1.10
N ALA A 10 -0.03 10.82 1.18
CA ALA A 10 -0.33 11.98 2.03
C ALA A 10 -0.27 11.63 3.52
N LEU A 11 -0.84 10.48 3.90
CA LEU A 11 -0.77 9.98 5.28
C LEU A 11 0.66 9.61 5.68
N PHE A 12 1.42 9.00 4.77
CA PHE A 12 2.82 8.69 5.00
C PHE A 12 3.65 9.95 5.24
N MET A 13 3.45 11.01 4.45
CA MET A 13 4.09 12.30 4.68
C MET A 13 3.74 12.88 6.06
N GLN A 14 2.47 12.84 6.47
CA GLN A 14 2.05 13.31 7.80
C GLN A 14 2.70 12.50 8.92
N TRP A 15 2.68 11.18 8.80
CA TRP A 15 3.33 10.27 9.72
C TRP A 15 4.84 10.52 9.79
N LEU A 16 5.52 10.69 8.65
CA LEU A 16 6.95 10.91 8.56
C LEU A 16 7.36 12.21 9.28
N LYS A 17 6.59 13.29 9.09
CA LYS A 17 6.80 14.56 9.81
C LYS A 17 6.67 14.39 11.31
N TRP A 18 5.60 13.70 11.75
CA TRP A 18 5.38 13.40 13.15
C TRP A 18 6.51 12.53 13.72
N PHE A 19 6.92 11.48 13.00
CA PHE A 19 7.94 10.53 13.39
C PHE A 19 9.30 11.22 13.55
N VAL A 20 9.73 12.00 12.57
CA VAL A 20 10.99 12.77 12.65
C VAL A 20 10.97 13.77 13.81
N GLY A 21 9.81 14.35 14.13
CA GLY A 21 9.64 15.20 15.32
C GLY A 21 9.77 14.46 16.66
N LYS A 22 9.73 13.13 16.67
CA LYS A 22 9.96 12.29 17.87
C LYS A 22 11.38 11.76 17.98
N LEU A 23 12.18 11.86 16.92
CA LEU A 23 13.56 11.41 16.92
C LEU A 23 14.43 12.39 17.74
N SER A 24 15.57 11.90 18.23
CA SER A 24 16.57 12.75 18.86
C SER A 24 17.12 13.78 17.86
N ALA A 25 17.77 14.84 18.34
CA ALA A 25 18.40 15.85 17.48
C ALA A 25 19.66 15.35 16.74
N ALA A 26 20.14 14.13 17.02
CA ALA A 26 21.33 13.56 16.39
C ALA A 26 21.10 13.36 14.88
N ARG A 27 22.10 13.66 14.06
CA ARG A 27 22.05 13.56 12.60
C ARG A 27 23.42 13.13 12.04
N PRO A 28 23.49 12.39 10.91
CA PRO A 28 22.36 11.88 10.11
C PRO A 28 21.64 10.71 10.79
N GLN A 29 20.40 10.43 10.39
CA GLN A 29 19.63 9.25 10.83
C GLN A 29 19.18 8.39 9.66
N LEU A 30 19.05 7.08 9.89
CA LEU A 30 18.61 6.11 8.89
C LEU A 30 17.24 5.55 9.28
N LEU A 31 16.24 5.72 8.42
CA LEU A 31 14.93 5.10 8.54
C LEU A 31 14.82 3.96 7.53
N ILE A 32 14.71 2.74 8.05
CA ILE A 32 14.55 1.52 7.26
C ILE A 32 13.06 1.23 7.10
N LEU A 33 12.61 1.06 5.86
CA LEU A 33 11.23 0.77 5.48
C LEU A 33 11.15 -0.61 4.85
N ASP A 34 10.00 -1.28 5.00
CA ASP A 34 9.73 -2.50 4.26
C ASP A 34 9.48 -2.20 2.77
N GLY A 35 9.60 -3.22 1.93
CA GLY A 35 9.52 -3.09 0.46
C GLY A 35 8.15 -2.67 -0.09
N HIS A 36 7.21 -2.22 0.75
CA HIS A 36 5.89 -1.78 0.32
C HIS A 36 5.96 -0.37 -0.30
N PHE A 37 6.37 -0.34 -1.57
CA PHE A 37 6.61 0.86 -2.38
C PHE A 37 5.40 1.80 -2.56
N ALA A 38 4.19 1.37 -2.23
CA ALA A 38 2.97 2.06 -2.63
C ALA A 38 2.80 3.47 -2.05
N HIS A 39 3.61 3.88 -1.05
CA HIS A 39 3.34 5.08 -0.27
C HIS A 39 4.54 6.03 -0.05
N VAL A 40 5.74 5.70 -0.53
CA VAL A 40 6.89 6.62 -0.49
C VAL A 40 6.87 7.46 -1.78
N ASN A 41 6.39 8.71 -1.67
CA ASN A 41 6.42 9.66 -2.79
C ASN A 41 7.73 10.47 -2.83
N TYR A 42 8.01 11.07 -3.98
CA TYR A 42 9.18 11.92 -4.18
C TYR A 42 9.27 13.05 -3.13
N ASP A 43 8.13 13.67 -2.80
CA ASP A 43 8.09 14.75 -1.82
C ASP A 43 8.55 14.28 -0.43
N ALA A 44 8.14 13.08 0.02
CA ALA A 44 8.54 12.52 1.31
C ALA A 44 10.04 12.26 1.37
N VAL A 45 10.61 11.75 0.29
CA VAL A 45 12.06 11.59 0.16
C VAL A 45 12.77 12.93 0.28
N VAL A 46 12.40 13.90 -0.56
CA VAL A 46 13.06 15.22 -0.58
C VAL A 46 12.94 15.91 0.77
N TRP A 47 11.77 15.78 1.41
CA TRP A 47 11.54 16.32 2.73
C TRP A 47 12.43 15.65 3.78
N ALA A 48 12.50 14.31 3.82
CA ALA A 48 13.36 13.55 4.75
C ALA A 48 14.84 13.90 4.57
N MET A 49 15.31 13.98 3.32
CA MET A 49 16.69 14.39 3.01
C MET A 49 17.02 15.78 3.56
N ARG A 50 16.09 16.75 3.45
CA ARG A 50 16.27 18.09 4.03
C ARG A 50 16.32 18.10 5.55
N GLN A 51 15.84 17.03 6.21
CA GLN A 51 15.92 16.84 7.66
C GLN A 51 17.11 15.98 8.08
N ASP A 52 18.01 15.63 7.15
CA ASP A 52 19.15 14.72 7.33
C ASP A 52 18.72 13.32 7.84
N VAL A 53 17.57 12.87 7.33
CA VAL A 53 17.01 11.53 7.55
C VAL A 53 17.03 10.77 6.22
N HIS A 54 17.86 9.74 6.15
CA HIS A 54 17.98 8.88 4.98
C HIS A 54 16.93 7.78 5.03
N LEU A 55 16.14 7.66 3.96
CA LEU A 55 15.20 6.56 3.79
C LEU A 55 15.91 5.41 3.06
N PHE A 56 15.83 4.21 3.63
CA PHE A 56 16.31 2.98 3.03
C PHE A 56 15.18 1.96 2.93
N VAL A 57 14.82 1.58 1.72
CA VAL A 57 13.76 0.59 1.49
C VAL A 57 14.40 -0.77 1.31
N LEU A 58 13.97 -1.74 2.13
CA LEU A 58 14.41 -3.12 2.00
C LEU A 58 13.98 -3.70 0.65
N PRO A 59 14.81 -4.57 0.02
CA PRO A 59 14.41 -5.23 -1.21
C PRO A 59 13.10 -6.02 -1.06
N ALA A 60 12.40 -6.23 -2.17
CA ALA A 60 11.19 -7.03 -2.16
C ALA A 60 11.50 -8.47 -1.67
N HIS A 61 10.53 -9.07 -0.96
CA HIS A 61 10.63 -10.44 -0.44
C HIS A 61 11.82 -10.70 0.51
N THR A 62 12.32 -9.66 1.19
CA THR A 62 13.37 -9.83 2.22
C THR A 62 12.90 -9.61 3.64
N SER A 63 11.61 -9.34 3.86
CA SER A 63 11.13 -8.97 5.20
C SER A 63 11.37 -10.06 6.24
N HIS A 64 11.25 -11.34 5.84
CA HIS A 64 11.42 -12.49 6.74
C HIS A 64 12.82 -12.65 7.34
N PHE A 65 13.83 -11.96 6.81
CA PHE A 65 15.21 -12.05 7.31
C PHE A 65 15.94 -10.72 7.47
N LEU A 66 15.44 -9.63 6.84
CA LEU A 66 16.04 -8.30 6.98
C LEU A 66 15.20 -7.33 7.81
N GLN A 67 13.89 -7.50 7.89
CA GLN A 67 13.02 -6.48 8.50
C GLN A 67 13.03 -6.66 10.03
N PRO A 68 13.59 -5.72 10.81
CA PRO A 68 13.81 -5.91 12.25
C PRO A 68 12.53 -6.20 13.04
N LEU A 69 11.40 -5.59 12.65
CA LEU A 69 10.14 -5.80 13.33
C LEU A 69 9.63 -7.24 13.17
N ASP A 70 9.77 -7.84 12.00
CA ASP A 70 9.30 -9.17 11.62
C ASP A 70 10.20 -10.25 12.20
N VAL A 71 11.52 -10.03 12.19
CA VAL A 71 12.51 -10.99 12.68
C VAL A 71 12.61 -10.97 14.21
N GLY A 72 12.50 -9.79 14.83
CA GLY A 72 12.77 -9.62 16.27
C GLY A 72 11.55 -9.28 17.12
N ILE A 73 10.80 -8.23 16.77
CA ILE A 73 9.81 -7.63 17.68
C ILE A 73 8.46 -8.34 17.63
N TYR A 74 7.91 -8.54 16.45
CA TYR A 74 6.59 -9.13 16.24
C TYR A 74 6.48 -10.57 16.71
N PRO A 75 7.49 -11.45 16.58
CA PRO A 75 7.40 -12.79 17.17
C PRO A 75 7.16 -12.74 18.68
N THR A 76 7.92 -11.91 19.40
CA THR A 76 7.73 -11.71 20.85
C THR A 76 6.38 -11.08 21.17
N PHE A 77 5.98 -10.04 20.41
CA PHE A 77 4.68 -9.40 20.60
C PHE A 77 3.51 -10.37 20.41
N LYS A 78 3.54 -11.18 19.34
CA LYS A 78 2.50 -12.18 19.04
C LYS A 78 2.37 -13.21 20.16
N GLN A 79 3.50 -13.75 20.64
CA GLN A 79 3.50 -14.71 21.75
C GLN A 79 2.88 -14.12 23.02
N LEU A 80 3.25 -12.89 23.37
CA LEU A 80 2.70 -12.22 24.55
C LEU A 80 1.23 -11.87 24.39
N TYR A 81 0.83 -11.42 23.20
CA TYR A 81 -0.55 -11.11 22.88
C TYR A 81 -1.44 -12.35 22.91
N GLU A 82 -0.99 -13.47 22.35
CA GLU A 82 -1.69 -14.77 22.41
C GLU A 82 -1.88 -15.25 23.85
N LYS A 83 -0.86 -15.04 24.71
CA LYS A 83 -0.96 -15.35 26.14
C LYS A 83 -2.00 -14.48 26.85
N GLU A 84 -2.00 -13.17 26.61
CA GLU A 84 -3.03 -12.27 27.17
C GLU A 84 -4.43 -12.62 26.68
N LEU A 85 -4.56 -13.03 25.41
CA LEU A 85 -5.83 -13.47 24.84
C LEU A 85 -6.39 -14.71 25.55
N GLN A 86 -5.53 -15.70 25.81
CA GLN A 86 -5.91 -16.90 26.58
C GLN A 86 -6.33 -16.54 28.01
N GLN A 87 -5.58 -15.64 28.67
CA GLN A 87 -5.90 -15.20 30.02
C GLN A 87 -7.18 -14.38 30.09
N TYR A 88 -7.44 -13.53 29.10
CA TYR A 88 -8.66 -12.74 29.01
C TYR A 88 -9.90 -13.64 28.96
N GLN A 89 -9.88 -14.68 28.11
CA GLN A 89 -10.98 -15.63 28.03
C GLN A 89 -11.23 -16.36 29.36
N LEU A 90 -10.17 -16.68 30.11
CA LEU A 90 -10.28 -17.30 31.44
C LEU A 90 -10.83 -16.33 32.50
N ARG A 91 -10.51 -15.04 32.41
CA ARG A 91 -10.96 -14.00 33.36
C ARG A 91 -12.41 -13.59 33.12
N GLU A 92 -12.75 -13.27 31.88
CA GLU A 92 -14.03 -12.66 31.52
C GLU A 92 -15.08 -13.69 31.07
N GLY A 93 -14.68 -14.92 30.73
CA GLY A 93 -15.57 -15.94 30.20
C GLY A 93 -16.13 -15.62 28.81
N LEU A 94 -15.62 -14.58 28.15
CA LEU A 94 -16.07 -14.07 26.85
C LEU A 94 -14.90 -13.93 25.87
N LEU A 95 -15.20 -13.93 24.58
CA LEU A 95 -14.24 -13.56 23.55
C LEU A 95 -14.09 -12.03 23.52
N PRO A 96 -12.88 -11.51 23.32
CA PRO A 96 -12.68 -10.07 23.27
C PRO A 96 -13.30 -9.45 22.03
N THR A 97 -13.69 -8.20 22.20
CA THR A 97 -14.24 -7.35 21.15
C THR A 97 -13.17 -6.40 20.61
N ARG A 98 -13.55 -5.61 19.60
CA ARG A 98 -12.67 -4.57 19.05
C ARG A 98 -12.25 -3.54 20.10
N ASP A 99 -13.14 -3.24 21.05
CA ASP A 99 -12.90 -2.19 22.03
C ASP A 99 -11.92 -2.66 23.14
N ASP A 100 -11.73 -3.98 23.28
CA ASP A 100 -10.76 -4.58 24.20
C ASP A 100 -9.32 -4.57 23.68
N ILE A 101 -9.11 -4.34 22.37
CA ILE A 101 -7.80 -4.48 21.72
C ILE A 101 -6.75 -3.58 22.39
N ALA A 102 -7.09 -2.34 22.71
CA ALA A 102 -6.15 -1.40 23.34
C ALA A 102 -5.66 -1.94 24.70
N THR A 103 -6.57 -2.51 25.50
CA THR A 103 -6.26 -3.09 26.80
C THR A 103 -5.42 -4.35 26.66
N LEU A 104 -5.81 -5.25 25.76
CA LEU A 104 -5.10 -6.51 25.50
C LEU A 104 -3.69 -6.32 24.94
N THR A 105 -3.48 -5.27 24.14
CA THR A 105 -2.20 -5.04 23.48
C THR A 105 -1.22 -4.22 24.31
N LYS A 106 -1.68 -3.47 25.33
CA LYS A 106 -0.82 -2.56 26.10
C LYS A 106 0.41 -3.26 26.69
N VAL A 107 0.21 -4.27 27.52
CA VAL A 107 1.31 -4.98 28.21
C VAL A 107 2.20 -5.74 27.22
N PRO A 108 1.65 -6.51 26.25
CA PRO A 108 2.46 -7.12 25.19
C PRO A 108 3.28 -6.10 24.41
N PHE A 109 2.71 -4.93 24.09
CA PHE A 109 3.38 -3.88 23.33
C PHE A 109 4.55 -3.27 24.11
N GLU A 110 4.32 -2.82 25.34
CA GLU A 110 5.38 -2.21 26.18
C GLU A 110 6.53 -3.20 26.43
N THR A 111 6.22 -4.49 26.58
CA THR A 111 7.21 -5.55 26.81
C THR A 111 8.00 -5.86 25.53
N ALA A 112 7.31 -6.03 24.40
CA ALA A 112 7.95 -6.40 23.14
C ALA A 112 8.74 -5.24 22.53
N PHE A 113 8.20 -4.02 22.54
CA PHE A 113 8.78 -2.83 21.92
C PHE A 113 9.73 -2.07 22.86
N CYS A 114 10.46 -2.78 23.72
CA CYS A 114 11.48 -2.19 24.57
C CYS A 114 12.82 -2.03 23.85
N GLY A 115 13.68 -1.13 24.34
CA GLY A 115 14.98 -0.83 23.72
C GLY A 115 15.94 -2.03 23.63
N GLN A 116 15.84 -3.00 24.55
CA GLN A 116 16.65 -4.22 24.51
C GLN A 116 16.27 -5.11 23.33
N ASN A 117 14.97 -5.34 23.14
CA ASN A 117 14.45 -6.12 22.01
C ASN A 117 14.70 -5.39 20.70
N ALA A 118 14.57 -4.05 20.68
CA ALA A 118 14.91 -3.24 19.51
C ALA A 118 16.37 -3.47 19.08
N ARG A 119 17.34 -3.40 20.00
CA ARG A 119 18.76 -3.67 19.66
C ARG A 119 18.96 -5.07 19.08
N LYS A 120 18.40 -6.09 19.73
CA LYS A 120 18.46 -7.47 19.23
C LYS A 120 17.80 -7.61 17.85
N ALA A 121 16.70 -6.92 17.62
CA ALA A 121 15.99 -6.94 16.34
C ALA A 121 16.82 -6.36 15.19
N PHE A 122 17.79 -5.47 15.44
CA PHE A 122 18.75 -5.00 14.44
C PHE A 122 19.98 -5.91 14.32
N GLU A 123 20.33 -6.63 15.39
CA GLU A 123 21.46 -7.57 15.43
C GLU A 123 21.14 -8.89 14.71
N LEU A 124 19.92 -9.43 14.90
CA LEU A 124 19.44 -10.67 14.26
C LEU A 124 19.59 -10.65 12.73
N PRO A 125 19.07 -9.64 12.00
CA PRO A 125 19.26 -9.53 10.56
C PRO A 125 20.68 -9.03 10.19
N SER A 126 21.56 -8.81 11.17
CA SER A 126 22.90 -8.25 10.98
C SER A 126 22.91 -6.93 10.22
N ILE A 127 21.89 -6.10 10.47
CA ILE A 127 21.86 -4.70 10.02
C ILE A 127 22.77 -3.86 10.92
N TYR A 128 22.77 -4.16 12.23
CA TYR A 128 23.67 -3.53 13.18
C TYR A 128 24.10 -4.51 14.28
N PRO A 129 25.40 -4.87 14.37
CA PRO A 129 26.47 -4.51 13.45
C PRO A 129 26.24 -5.07 12.03
N LEU A 130 26.63 -4.30 11.01
CA LEU A 130 26.44 -4.68 9.60
C LEU A 130 27.32 -5.88 9.23
N SER A 131 26.72 -6.98 8.78
CA SER A 131 27.47 -8.15 8.29
C SER A 131 26.75 -8.81 7.11
N ILE A 132 27.30 -8.60 5.91
CA ILE A 132 26.76 -9.17 4.67
C ILE A 132 26.81 -10.71 4.72
N ASP A 133 27.88 -11.29 5.24
CA ASP A 133 28.04 -12.75 5.33
C ASP A 133 26.95 -13.42 6.17
N LYS A 134 26.44 -12.71 7.19
CA LYS A 134 25.33 -13.18 8.02
C LYS A 134 23.95 -12.90 7.41
N MET A 135 23.85 -11.89 6.54
CA MET A 135 22.62 -11.54 5.83
C MET A 135 22.35 -12.49 4.65
N LEU A 136 23.38 -12.84 3.88
CA LEU A 136 23.26 -13.62 2.65
C LEU A 136 22.57 -14.99 2.81
N PRO A 137 22.76 -15.76 3.90
CA PRO A 137 22.07 -17.02 4.11
C PRO A 137 20.53 -16.92 4.16
N GLY A 138 19.99 -15.76 4.54
CA GLY A 138 18.54 -15.52 4.57
C GLY A 138 17.93 -15.23 3.19
N LEU A 139 18.77 -14.97 2.18
CA LEU A 139 18.33 -14.67 0.82
C LEU A 139 17.78 -15.94 0.16
N VAL A 140 16.50 -15.89 -0.21
CA VAL A 140 15.85 -16.97 -0.96
C VAL A 140 16.05 -16.72 -2.45
N GLY A 141 16.79 -17.60 -3.14
CA GLY A 141 17.09 -17.50 -4.57
C GLY A 141 18.57 -17.66 -4.89
N ASN A 142 18.97 -17.40 -6.14
CA ASN A 142 20.38 -17.44 -6.54
C ASN A 142 21.15 -16.28 -5.88
N SER A 143 22.32 -16.56 -5.32
CA SER A 143 23.20 -15.52 -4.78
C SER A 143 23.54 -14.49 -5.86
N PRO A 144 23.61 -13.19 -5.51
CA PRO A 144 23.98 -12.16 -6.46
C PRO A 144 25.39 -12.45 -7.03
N PRO A 145 25.62 -12.22 -8.33
CA PRO A 145 26.91 -12.51 -8.95
C PRO A 145 28.03 -11.73 -8.25
N THR A 146 29.13 -12.42 -7.92
CA THR A 146 30.28 -11.93 -7.13
C THR A 146 31.17 -10.90 -7.84
N GLY A 147 30.67 -10.25 -8.90
CA GLY A 147 31.36 -9.15 -9.56
C GLY A 147 31.34 -7.89 -8.70
N LYS A 148 32.33 -7.00 -8.88
CA LYS A 148 32.26 -5.60 -8.43
C LYS A 148 31.16 -4.86 -9.18
N ALA A 149 29.90 -5.26 -9.01
CA ALA A 149 28.78 -4.43 -9.35
C ALA A 149 28.84 -3.27 -8.37
N SER A 150 29.28 -2.10 -8.83
CA SER A 150 29.01 -0.86 -8.14
C SER A 150 27.50 -0.84 -7.91
N LEU A 151 27.06 -1.10 -6.67
CA LEU A 151 25.71 -0.84 -6.25
C LEU A 151 25.51 0.65 -6.49
N ARG A 152 24.92 0.99 -7.65
CA ARG A 152 24.31 2.30 -7.82
C ARG A 152 23.41 2.45 -6.61
N HIS A 153 23.65 3.49 -5.82
CA HIS A 153 22.91 3.79 -4.60
C HIS A 153 21.44 4.05 -4.96
N HIS A 154 20.70 3.01 -5.34
CA HIS A 154 19.29 3.06 -5.68
C HIS A 154 18.43 2.73 -4.47
N SER A 155 19.02 2.18 -3.40
CA SER A 155 18.34 1.86 -2.14
C SER A 155 18.48 2.94 -1.07
N VAL A 156 19.53 3.78 -1.14
CA VAL A 156 19.52 5.09 -0.47
C VAL A 156 18.96 6.04 -1.51
N VAL A 157 17.77 6.61 -1.27
CA VAL A 157 17.29 7.69 -2.13
C VAL A 157 18.07 8.96 -1.79
N ALA A 158 19.36 8.95 -2.08
CA ALA A 158 20.16 10.15 -2.17
C ALA A 158 20.09 10.59 -3.62
N LEU A 159 19.50 11.77 -3.86
CA LEU A 159 19.74 12.52 -5.09
C LEU A 159 21.25 12.76 -5.20
N SER A 160 21.96 11.81 -5.80
CA SER A 160 23.28 12.09 -6.37
C SER A 160 23.06 13.23 -7.36
N VAL A 161 23.84 14.30 -7.19
CA VAL A 161 23.86 15.43 -8.11
C VAL A 161 24.06 14.86 -9.51
N THR A 162 23.04 14.99 -10.35
CA THR A 162 23.08 14.44 -11.69
C THR A 162 24.20 15.14 -12.47
N PRO A 163 25.09 14.39 -13.15
CA PRO A 163 26.02 15.02 -14.07
C PRO A 163 25.22 15.76 -15.14
N ALA A 164 25.69 16.94 -15.54
CA ALA A 164 25.02 17.78 -16.53
C ALA A 164 24.60 16.95 -17.76
N SER A 165 23.30 16.94 -18.03
CA SER A 165 22.69 16.19 -19.14
C SER A 165 23.34 16.60 -20.45
N LYS A 166 24.03 15.66 -21.13
CA LYS A 166 24.38 15.83 -22.54
C LYS A 166 23.09 15.98 -23.32
N LYS A 167 22.91 17.08 -24.05
CA LYS A 167 21.77 17.33 -24.94
C LYS A 167 21.57 16.09 -25.83
N ARG A 168 20.48 15.37 -25.62
CA ARG A 168 20.08 14.23 -26.44
C ARG A 168 19.60 14.75 -27.80
N SER A 169 19.95 14.06 -28.89
CA SER A 169 19.40 14.32 -30.21
C SER A 169 17.88 14.16 -30.15
N GLY A 170 17.14 15.20 -30.55
CA GLY A 170 15.67 15.18 -30.52
C GLY A 170 15.11 14.07 -31.40
N GLY A 171 14.12 13.32 -30.89
CA GLY A 171 13.30 12.42 -31.72
C GLY A 171 12.92 11.07 -31.11
N THR A 172 13.51 10.64 -30.00
CA THR A 172 13.24 9.30 -29.43
C THR A 172 12.82 9.37 -27.97
N TYR A 173 11.61 8.88 -27.69
CA TYR A 173 11.00 8.85 -26.36
C TYR A 173 10.86 7.41 -25.87
N VAL A 174 11.11 7.17 -24.58
CA VAL A 174 10.92 5.87 -23.93
C VAL A 174 9.88 6.07 -22.82
N ASP A 175 8.75 5.40 -22.94
CA ASP A 175 7.77 5.31 -21.84
C ASP A 175 8.08 4.05 -21.02
N GLU A 176 8.71 4.24 -19.85
CA GLU A 176 9.13 3.16 -18.94
C GLU A 176 7.94 2.38 -18.37
N GLN A 177 6.71 2.91 -18.43
CA GLN A 177 5.53 2.22 -17.91
C GLN A 177 4.84 1.32 -18.94
N PHE A 178 5.15 1.43 -20.24
CA PHE A 178 4.31 0.82 -21.28
C PHE A 178 5.02 0.23 -22.48
N SER A 179 6.28 0.56 -22.73
CA SER A 179 7.08 -0.21 -23.69
C SER A 179 7.95 -1.16 -22.88
N GLY A 180 7.89 -2.46 -23.13
CA GLY A 180 8.81 -3.44 -22.54
C GLY A 180 10.26 -3.26 -23.03
N GLY A 181 10.76 -2.02 -23.06
CA GLY A 181 12.06 -1.62 -23.60
C GLY A 181 12.09 -1.25 -25.08
N VAL A 182 10.94 -1.10 -25.77
CA VAL A 182 10.92 -0.84 -27.22
C VAL A 182 10.78 0.66 -27.51
N LEU A 183 11.73 1.21 -28.28
CA LEU A 183 11.74 2.59 -28.75
C LEU A 183 10.62 2.82 -29.78
N LEU A 184 9.75 3.79 -29.52
CA LEU A 184 8.68 4.19 -30.44
C LEU A 184 9.01 5.52 -31.12
N THR A 185 8.59 5.66 -32.37
CA THR A 185 8.62 6.95 -33.07
C THR A 185 7.51 7.88 -32.55
N HIS A 186 7.66 9.18 -32.75
CA HIS A 186 6.70 10.20 -32.24
C HIS A 186 5.27 9.98 -32.73
N THR A 187 5.09 9.54 -33.98
CA THR A 187 3.78 9.22 -34.57
C THR A 187 3.14 8.00 -33.90
N GLU A 188 3.91 6.93 -33.69
CA GLU A 188 3.43 5.71 -33.03
C GLU A 188 3.03 5.95 -31.57
N MET A 189 3.72 6.87 -30.88
CA MET A 189 3.35 7.29 -29.53
C MET A 189 1.98 7.98 -29.51
N LEU A 190 1.74 8.93 -30.41
CA LEU A 190 0.48 9.68 -30.47
C LEU A 190 -0.70 8.75 -30.78
N ASP A 191 -0.51 7.81 -31.71
CA ASP A 191 -1.53 6.83 -32.06
C ASP A 191 -1.86 5.88 -30.90
N SER A 192 -0.84 5.45 -30.13
CA SER A 192 -1.03 4.65 -28.92
C SER A 192 -1.82 5.40 -27.83
N LEU A 193 -1.51 6.68 -27.62
CA LEU A 193 -2.23 7.54 -26.67
C LEU A 193 -3.69 7.74 -27.10
N HIS A 194 -3.93 8.01 -28.39
CA HIS A 194 -5.28 8.21 -28.93
C HIS A 194 -6.10 6.91 -28.91
N GLY A 195 -5.50 5.76 -29.23
CA GLY A 195 -6.14 4.45 -29.14
C GLY A 195 -6.60 4.12 -27.71
N LYS A 196 -5.75 4.38 -26.71
CA LYS A 196 -6.12 4.20 -25.30
C LYS A 196 -7.22 5.14 -24.84
N LYS A 197 -7.20 6.40 -25.29
CA LYS A 197 -8.27 7.37 -25.00
C LYS A 197 -9.61 6.91 -25.55
N ARG A 198 -9.64 6.35 -26.77
CA ARG A 198 -10.84 5.75 -27.38
C ARG A 198 -11.33 4.51 -26.62
N ALA A 199 -10.43 3.61 -26.24
CA ALA A 199 -10.77 2.42 -25.47
C ALA A 199 -11.35 2.74 -24.08
N LYS A 200 -10.80 3.77 -23.41
CA LYS A 200 -11.32 4.25 -22.12
C LYS A 200 -12.71 4.85 -22.28
N LEU A 201 -12.92 5.69 -23.30
CA LEU A 201 -14.22 6.28 -23.60
C LEU A 201 -15.29 5.21 -23.89
N GLY A 202 -14.93 4.18 -24.67
CA GLY A 202 -15.83 3.08 -25.00
C GLY A 202 -16.26 2.25 -23.78
N LYS A 203 -15.34 1.99 -22.84
CA LYS A 203 -15.68 1.32 -21.56
C LYS A 203 -16.64 2.16 -20.71
N GLU A 204 -16.46 3.47 -20.72
CA GLU A 204 -17.28 4.41 -19.95
C GLU A 204 -18.70 4.54 -20.55
N GLN A 205 -18.80 4.60 -21.88
CA GLN A 205 -20.07 4.57 -22.62
C GLN A 205 -20.83 3.26 -22.39
N ALA A 206 -20.16 2.11 -22.52
CA ALA A 206 -20.79 0.81 -22.27
C ALA A 206 -21.31 0.67 -20.82
N LYS A 207 -20.60 1.26 -19.84
CA LYS A 207 -21.04 1.30 -18.45
C LYS A 207 -22.29 2.18 -18.27
N ALA A 208 -22.32 3.35 -18.93
CA ALA A 208 -23.47 4.26 -18.90
C ALA A 208 -24.71 3.64 -19.56
N GLU A 209 -24.57 3.00 -20.72
CA GLU A 209 -25.68 2.31 -21.39
C GLU A 209 -26.26 1.18 -20.54
N ARG A 210 -25.40 0.39 -19.88
CA ARG A 210 -25.83 -0.69 -18.99
C ARG A 210 -26.56 -0.16 -17.75
N ALA A 211 -26.19 1.02 -17.26
CA ALA A 211 -26.90 1.69 -16.17
C ALA A 211 -28.28 2.20 -16.64
N LEU A 212 -28.36 2.82 -17.81
CA LEU A 212 -29.61 3.30 -18.40
C LEU A 212 -30.59 2.15 -18.69
N ALA A 213 -30.09 1.01 -19.19
CA ALA A 213 -30.89 -0.18 -19.44
C ALA A 213 -31.50 -0.76 -18.14
N LYS A 214 -30.74 -0.75 -17.04
CA LYS A 214 -31.24 -1.18 -15.73
C LYS A 214 -32.37 -0.27 -15.25
N GLU A 215 -32.24 1.04 -15.42
CA GLU A 215 -33.27 1.98 -14.95
C GLU A 215 -34.54 1.91 -15.81
N ARG A 216 -34.41 1.74 -17.14
CA ARG A 216 -35.55 1.45 -18.01
C ARG A 216 -36.29 0.17 -17.60
N ALA A 217 -35.57 -0.89 -17.28
CA ALA A 217 -36.17 -2.14 -16.82
C ALA A 217 -36.91 -1.98 -15.48
N LYS A 218 -36.39 -1.13 -14.58
CA LYS A 218 -37.04 -0.80 -13.30
C LYS A 218 -38.34 -0.02 -13.51
N ILE A 219 -38.32 0.99 -14.38
CA ILE A 219 -39.52 1.78 -14.72
C ILE A 219 -40.60 0.89 -15.34
N ALA A 220 -40.23 0.01 -16.28
CA ALA A 220 -41.17 -0.92 -16.91
C ALA A 220 -41.85 -1.85 -15.89
N ARG A 221 -41.10 -2.33 -14.88
CA ARG A 221 -41.66 -3.16 -13.79
C ARG A 221 -42.67 -2.38 -12.93
N LEU A 222 -42.40 -1.11 -12.63
CA LEU A 222 -43.32 -0.26 -11.88
C LEU A 222 -44.61 -0.01 -12.66
N GLN A 223 -44.51 0.31 -13.95
CA GLN A 223 -45.68 0.51 -14.82
C GLN A 223 -46.54 -0.76 -14.96
N GLN A 224 -45.91 -1.94 -15.06
CA GLN A 224 -46.64 -3.21 -15.06
C GLN A 224 -47.33 -3.50 -13.72
N ALA A 225 -46.72 -3.13 -12.59
CA ALA A 225 -47.32 -3.29 -11.26
C ALA A 225 -48.54 -2.36 -11.09
N GLU A 226 -48.41 -1.09 -11.50
CA GLU A 226 -49.52 -0.11 -11.48
C GLU A 226 -50.67 -0.53 -12.39
N GLY A 227 -50.37 -1.03 -13.60
CA GLY A 227 -51.39 -1.55 -14.51
C GLY A 227 -52.17 -2.72 -13.91
N LYS A 228 -51.48 -3.66 -13.26
CA LYS A 228 -52.12 -4.78 -12.55
C LYS A 228 -52.99 -4.31 -11.37
N GLN A 229 -52.55 -3.30 -10.63
CA GLN A 229 -53.34 -2.71 -9.54
C GLN A 229 -54.59 -1.99 -10.07
N ARG A 230 -54.49 -1.21 -11.14
CA ARG A 230 -55.64 -0.54 -11.77
C ARG A 230 -56.68 -1.54 -12.30
N MET A 231 -56.24 -2.64 -12.91
CA MET A 231 -57.15 -3.69 -13.39
C MET A 231 -57.87 -4.40 -12.24
N LYS A 232 -57.15 -4.70 -11.14
CA LYS A 232 -57.77 -5.25 -9.92
C LYS A 232 -58.77 -4.27 -9.29
N ALA A 233 -58.45 -2.97 -9.27
CA ALA A 233 -59.36 -1.94 -8.75
C ALA A 233 -60.64 -1.81 -9.61
N LYS A 234 -60.53 -1.84 -10.95
CA LYS A 234 -61.68 -1.84 -11.85
C LYS A 234 -62.55 -3.09 -11.69
N GLN A 235 -61.95 -4.28 -11.61
CA GLN A 235 -62.70 -5.53 -11.37
C GLN A 235 -63.37 -5.57 -9.99
N ALA A 236 -62.79 -4.93 -8.98
CA ALA A 236 -63.43 -4.79 -7.67
C ALA A 236 -64.62 -3.82 -7.72
N GLN A 237 -64.49 -2.71 -8.46
CA GLN A 237 -65.54 -1.71 -8.62
C GLN A 237 -66.76 -2.23 -9.41
N GLU A 238 -66.54 -3.04 -10.44
CA GLU A 238 -67.62 -3.73 -11.18
C GLU A 238 -68.36 -4.79 -10.34
N ARG A 239 -67.75 -5.33 -9.28
CA ARG A 239 -68.40 -6.28 -8.37
C ARG A 239 -69.24 -5.61 -7.27
N LEU A 240 -69.10 -4.30 -7.05
CA LEU A 240 -69.84 -3.56 -6.01
C LEU A 240 -71.12 -2.88 -6.51
N CYS A 241 -71.37 -2.81 -7.82
CA CYS A 241 -72.64 -2.35 -8.38
C CYS A 241 -73.18 -3.36 -9.41
N PRO A 242 -73.93 -4.39 -8.98
CA PRO A 242 -74.76 -5.14 -9.89
C PRO A 242 -75.96 -4.27 -10.31
N VAL A 243 -76.21 -4.20 -11.62
CA VAL A 243 -77.45 -3.68 -12.20
C VAL A 243 -78.62 -4.57 -11.77
#